data_AF-A0A2N5IBC5-F1
#
_entry.id   AF-A0A2N5IBC5-F1
#
_cell.length_a   1.000
_cell.length_b   1.000
_cell.length_c   1.000
_cell.angle_alpha   90.00
_cell.angle_beta   90.00
_cell.angle_gamma   90.00
#
_symmetry.space_group_name_H-M   'P 1'
#
loop_
_entity.id
_entity.type
_entity.pdbx_description
1 polymer ?
#
loop_
_entity_poly.entity_id
_entity_poly.type
_entity_poly.pdbx_seq_one_letter_code
_entity_poly.pdbx_strand_id
1 'polypeptide(L)'
;MANLRGNTDDELEDIYREKSGKLRDEAERELRGRGYHYNNGEWMDDEEYEKSLEEDSDTNWFIFKAILVIAGLVAFFVALNYVHLVFYFAYEHMLPIIVGFVASAVLMYVGKGASKSLNFLFYIGLFAISTSLFPLIVEMFENQDYMAFFYESDSLELAKYGFIYVLYVALIPWLLLKIITAIVRSLTEREVKSKTTQKKDSQNPPIK
;
A
#
# COMPACT_ATOMS: atom_id res chain seq x y z
N MET A 1 48.54 -39.00 25.04
CA MET A 1 47.50 -37.95 24.89
C MET A 1 48.06 -36.73 25.58
N ALA A 2 48.02 -35.55 24.95
CA ALA A 2 48.41 -34.34 25.66
C ALA A 2 47.32 -34.05 26.70
N ASN A 3 47.70 -33.76 27.93
CA ASN A 3 46.76 -33.42 28.99
C ASN A 3 46.72 -31.90 29.11
N LEU A 4 45.75 -31.26 28.44
CA LEU A 4 45.61 -29.80 28.40
C LEU A 4 44.78 -29.23 29.57
N ARG A 5 44.33 -30.08 30.52
CA ARG A 5 43.50 -29.67 31.67
C ARG A 5 44.18 -28.71 32.63
N GLY A 6 45.51 -28.62 32.60
CA GLY A 6 46.28 -27.72 33.45
C GLY A 6 46.51 -26.32 32.87
N ASN A 7 46.14 -26.11 31.60
CA ASN A 7 46.37 -24.86 30.88
C ASN A 7 45.32 -23.81 31.25
N THR A 8 45.72 -22.53 31.22
CA THR A 8 44.79 -21.41 31.35
C THR A 8 43.93 -21.26 30.09
N ASP A 9 42.85 -20.50 30.17
CA ASP A 9 41.95 -20.29 29.03
C ASP A 9 42.69 -19.59 27.88
N ASP A 10 43.49 -18.56 28.16
CA ASP A 10 44.37 -17.89 27.19
C ASP A 10 45.33 -18.87 26.48
N GLU A 11 45.96 -19.77 27.24
CA GLU A 11 46.87 -20.77 26.67
C GLU A 11 46.14 -21.77 25.76
N LEU A 12 44.90 -22.11 26.09
CA LEU A 12 44.06 -22.97 25.26
C LEU A 12 43.62 -22.27 23.97
N GLU A 13 43.31 -20.97 24.04
CA GLU A 13 43.01 -20.15 22.87
C GLU A 13 44.21 -20.02 21.93
N ASP A 14 45.40 -19.76 22.47
CA ASP A 14 46.64 -19.70 21.70
C ASP A 14 46.94 -21.03 21.01
N ILE A 15 46.77 -22.15 21.73
CA ILE A 15 46.91 -23.50 21.15
C ILE A 15 45.89 -23.71 20.03
N TYR A 16 44.64 -23.27 20.22
CA TYR A 16 43.59 -23.38 19.21
C TYR A 16 43.90 -22.56 17.95
N ARG A 17 44.42 -21.34 18.10
CA ARG A 17 44.74 -20.42 16.99
C ARG A 17 46.02 -20.82 16.25
N GLU A 18 47.06 -21.24 16.96
CA GLU A 18 48.39 -21.48 16.38
C GLU A 18 48.64 -22.92 15.94
N LYS A 19 48.01 -23.91 16.60
CA LYS A 19 48.25 -25.33 16.31
C LYS A 19 47.19 -25.88 15.35
N SER A 20 47.53 -26.98 14.71
CA SER A 20 46.65 -27.68 13.77
C SER A 20 46.48 -29.15 14.16
N GLY A 21 45.38 -29.75 13.71
CA GLY A 21 45.10 -31.17 13.93
C GLY A 21 44.78 -31.48 15.39
N LYS A 22 45.26 -32.62 15.90
CA LYS A 22 44.83 -33.19 17.17
C LYS A 22 44.96 -32.26 18.39
N LEU A 23 45.98 -31.40 18.42
CA LEU A 23 46.18 -30.44 19.53
C LEU A 23 45.12 -29.34 19.52
N ARG A 24 44.72 -28.86 18.33
CA ARG A 24 43.64 -27.89 18.19
C ARG A 24 42.30 -28.49 18.62
N ASP A 25 42.04 -29.74 18.22
CA ASP A 25 40.81 -30.45 18.59
C ASP A 25 40.73 -30.74 20.10
N GLU A 26 41.87 -31.02 20.75
CA GLU A 26 41.96 -31.20 22.21
C GLU A 26 41.75 -29.87 22.95
N ALA A 27 42.29 -28.76 22.44
CA ALA A 27 42.07 -27.42 23.02
C ALA A 27 40.63 -26.94 22.88
N GLU A 28 40.01 -27.09 21.70
CA GLU A 28 38.59 -26.78 21.48
C GLU A 28 37.69 -27.60 22.41
N ARG A 29 37.99 -28.88 22.61
CA ARG A 29 37.19 -29.73 23.49
C ARG A 29 37.28 -29.30 24.96
N GLU A 30 38.48 -28.89 25.40
CA GLU A 30 38.68 -28.39 26.76
C GLU A 30 37.96 -27.06 26.97
N LEU A 31 38.08 -26.10 26.03
CA LEU A 31 37.37 -24.81 26.06
C LEU A 31 35.85 -25.00 26.11
N ARG A 32 35.29 -25.84 25.22
CA ARG A 32 33.85 -26.20 25.27
C ARG A 32 33.47 -26.89 26.58
N GLY A 33 34.36 -27.73 27.12
CA GLY A 33 34.15 -28.39 28.42
C GLY A 33 34.12 -27.42 29.61
N ARG A 34 34.68 -26.21 29.44
CA ARG A 34 34.68 -25.12 30.42
C ARG A 34 33.53 -24.12 30.23
N GLY A 35 32.68 -24.31 29.21
CA GLY A 35 31.56 -23.40 28.92
C GLY A 35 31.90 -22.29 27.93
N TYR A 36 32.99 -22.42 27.16
CA TYR A 36 33.30 -21.47 26.09
C TYR A 36 32.71 -21.89 24.75
N HIS A 37 32.20 -20.90 24.01
CA HIS A 37 31.61 -21.03 22.70
C HIS A 37 32.41 -20.22 21.67
N TYR A 38 32.69 -20.82 20.52
CA TYR A 38 33.40 -20.13 19.44
C TYR A 38 32.40 -19.43 18.51
N ASN A 39 32.43 -18.10 18.47
CA ASN A 39 31.62 -17.28 17.58
C ASN A 39 32.45 -16.14 16.97
N ASN A 40 32.18 -15.76 15.72
CA ASN A 40 32.83 -14.62 15.04
C ASN A 40 34.37 -14.53 15.13
N GLY A 41 35.06 -15.65 15.35
CA GLY A 41 36.52 -15.71 15.40
C GLY A 41 37.13 -15.67 16.80
N GLU A 42 36.31 -15.64 17.85
CA GLU A 42 36.74 -15.54 19.25
C GLU A 42 36.03 -16.60 20.11
N TRP A 43 36.68 -17.00 21.20
CA TRP A 43 36.07 -17.83 22.24
C TRP A 43 35.42 -16.91 23.26
N MET A 44 34.13 -17.13 23.50
CA MET A 44 33.30 -16.33 24.37
C MET A 44 32.73 -17.22 25.47
N ASP A 45 32.56 -16.69 26.67
CA ASP A 45 31.79 -17.39 27.70
C ASP A 45 30.29 -17.41 27.34
N ASP A 46 29.49 -18.15 28.12
CA ASP A 46 28.06 -18.32 27.87
C ASP A 46 27.29 -16.98 27.79
N GLU A 47 27.62 -16.01 28.65
CA GLU A 47 26.92 -14.71 28.72
C GLU A 47 27.25 -13.83 27.50
N GLU A 48 28.54 -13.78 27.15
CA GLU A 48 29.02 -13.05 25.98
C GLU A 48 28.55 -13.69 24.67
N TYR A 49 28.50 -15.04 24.63
CA TYR A 49 27.97 -15.78 23.50
C TYR A 49 26.48 -15.51 23.28
N GLU A 50 25.65 -15.59 24.32
CA GLU A 50 24.21 -15.27 24.23
C GLU A 50 23.98 -13.83 23.74
N LYS A 51 24.73 -12.87 24.27
CA LYS A 51 24.65 -11.46 23.85
C LYS A 51 25.06 -11.27 22.39
N SER A 52 26.11 -11.96 21.93
CA SER A 52 26.55 -11.92 20.53
C SER A 52 25.48 -12.45 19.58
N LEU A 53 24.76 -13.51 19.98
CA LEU A 53 23.66 -14.08 19.20
C LEU A 53 22.45 -13.13 19.13
N GLU A 54 22.12 -12.45 20.23
CA GLU A 54 21.06 -11.44 20.26
C GLU A 54 21.40 -10.26 19.34
N GLU A 55 22.62 -9.73 19.42
CA GLU A 55 23.08 -8.60 18.59
C GLU A 55 23.10 -8.94 17.09
N ASP A 56 23.57 -10.13 16.72
CA ASP A 56 23.51 -10.64 15.36
C ASP A 56 22.05 -10.80 14.88
N SER A 57 21.15 -11.28 15.74
CA SER A 57 19.74 -11.47 15.41
C SER A 57 19.01 -10.14 15.16
N ASP A 58 19.26 -9.14 15.99
CA ASP A 58 18.66 -7.81 15.88
C ASP A 58 19.18 -7.06 14.65
N THR A 59 20.48 -7.18 14.38
CA THR A 59 21.11 -6.61 13.18
C THR A 59 20.53 -7.22 11.91
N ASN A 60 20.41 -8.56 11.87
CA ASN A 60 19.81 -9.27 10.74
C ASN A 60 18.33 -8.88 10.55
N TRP A 61 17.58 -8.72 11.64
CA TRP A 61 16.18 -8.28 11.58
C TRP A 61 16.04 -6.85 11.08
N PHE A 62 16.92 -5.95 11.50
CA PHE A 62 16.97 -4.57 11.00
C PHE A 62 17.28 -4.52 9.50
N ILE A 63 18.29 -5.26 9.05
CA ILE A 63 18.66 -5.36 7.63
C ILE A 63 17.50 -5.92 6.82
N PHE A 64 16.85 -6.98 7.31
CA PHE A 64 15.67 -7.57 6.65
C PHE A 64 14.54 -6.54 6.48
N LYS A 65 14.22 -5.77 7.53
CA LYS A 65 13.23 -4.68 7.44
C LYS A 65 13.64 -3.61 6.43
N ALA A 66 14.91 -3.21 6.41
CA ALA A 66 15.42 -2.23 5.47
C ALA A 66 15.25 -2.72 4.01
N ILE A 67 15.57 -3.99 3.75
CA ILE A 67 15.38 -4.61 2.44
C ILE A 67 13.90 -4.62 2.05
N LEU A 68 12.99 -4.97 2.97
CA LEU A 68 11.55 -4.93 2.71
C LEU A 68 11.04 -3.53 2.37
N VAL A 69 11.51 -2.50 3.08
CA VAL A 69 11.14 -1.11 2.80
C VAL A 69 11.64 -0.69 1.42
N ILE A 70 12.90 -0.99 1.09
CA ILE A 70 13.47 -0.66 -0.23
C ILE A 70 12.71 -1.41 -1.34
N ALA A 71 12.46 -2.70 -1.17
CA ALA A 71 11.68 -3.49 -2.12
C ALA A 71 10.27 -2.93 -2.31
N GLY A 72 9.63 -2.49 -1.21
CA GLY A 72 8.34 -1.81 -1.24
C GLY A 72 8.37 -0.49 -2.00
N LEU A 73 9.39 0.34 -1.79
CA LEU A 73 9.57 1.61 -2.50
C LEU A 73 9.79 1.39 -4.01
N VAL A 74 10.61 0.40 -4.37
CA VAL A 74 10.82 0.02 -5.78
C VAL A 74 9.52 -0.48 -6.40
N ALA A 75 8.80 -1.39 -5.73
CA ALA A 75 7.52 -1.91 -6.21
C ALA A 75 6.48 -0.78 -6.36
N PHE A 76 6.44 0.17 -5.42
CA PHE A 76 5.58 1.34 -5.50
C PHE A 76 5.93 2.22 -6.70
N PHE A 77 7.22 2.54 -6.89
CA PHE A 77 7.67 3.36 -8.02
C PHE A 77 7.36 2.69 -9.38
N VAL A 78 7.58 1.38 -9.47
CA VAL A 78 7.20 0.58 -10.64
C VAL A 78 5.68 0.66 -10.86
N ALA A 79 4.87 0.47 -9.82
CA ALA A 79 3.41 0.56 -9.92
C ALA A 79 2.93 1.93 -10.41
N LEU A 80 3.56 3.03 -9.96
CA LEU A 80 3.25 4.38 -10.44
C LEU A 80 3.51 4.54 -11.94
N ASN A 81 4.55 3.90 -12.49
CA ASN A 81 4.81 3.93 -13.93
C ASN A 81 3.79 3.08 -14.72
N TYR A 82 3.40 1.92 -14.19
CA TYR A 82 2.45 1.03 -14.86
C TYR A 82 0.98 1.47 -14.75
N VAL A 83 0.63 2.34 -13.80
CA VAL A 83 -0.76 2.81 -13.62
C VAL A 83 -1.30 3.57 -14.84
N HIS A 84 -0.40 4.10 -15.68
CA HIS A 84 -0.72 4.74 -16.95
C HIS A 84 -1.50 3.84 -17.90
N LEU A 85 -1.21 2.54 -17.88
CA LEU A 85 -1.95 1.55 -18.69
C LEU A 85 -3.42 1.46 -18.27
N VAL A 86 -3.70 1.64 -16.98
CA VAL A 86 -5.06 1.52 -16.43
C VAL A 86 -5.94 2.65 -16.93
N PHE A 87 -5.49 3.90 -16.76
CA PHE A 87 -6.30 5.04 -17.14
C PHE A 87 -6.28 5.30 -18.65
N TYR A 88 -5.22 4.90 -19.36
CA TYR A 88 -5.22 4.84 -20.82
C TYR A 88 -6.26 3.86 -21.35
N PHE A 89 -6.28 2.62 -20.83
CA PHE A 89 -7.26 1.63 -21.27
C PHE A 89 -8.70 2.08 -20.99
N ALA A 90 -8.93 2.75 -19.86
CA ALA A 90 -10.22 3.34 -19.54
C ALA A 90 -10.61 4.48 -20.49
N TYR A 91 -9.65 5.30 -20.93
CA TYR A 91 -9.88 6.36 -21.90
C TYR A 91 -10.27 5.82 -23.28
N GLU A 92 -9.58 4.79 -23.78
CA GLU A 92 -9.96 4.10 -25.03
C GLU A 92 -11.38 3.51 -24.98
N HIS A 93 -11.83 3.09 -23.79
CA HIS A 93 -13.17 2.54 -23.55
C HIS A 93 -14.10 3.56 -22.88
N MET A 94 -13.90 4.86 -23.08
CA MET A 94 -14.68 5.89 -22.40
C MET A 94 -16.18 5.81 -22.71
N LEU A 95 -16.57 5.46 -23.94
CA LEU A 95 -17.99 5.39 -24.35
C LEU A 95 -18.80 4.37 -23.51
N PRO A 96 -18.43 3.08 -23.42
CA PRO A 96 -19.15 2.13 -22.57
C PRO A 96 -19.09 2.51 -21.08
N ILE A 97 -18.01 3.14 -20.61
CA ILE A 97 -17.90 3.65 -19.24
C ILE A 97 -18.94 4.74 -18.97
N ILE A 98 -19.11 5.71 -19.89
CA ILE A 98 -20.12 6.76 -19.77
C ILE A 98 -21.53 6.15 -19.72
N VAL A 99 -21.83 5.18 -20.58
CA VAL A 99 -23.13 4.50 -20.59
C VAL A 99 -23.39 3.82 -19.23
N GLY A 100 -22.42 3.08 -18.71
CA GLY A 100 -22.52 2.44 -17.39
C GLY A 100 -22.66 3.44 -16.25
N PHE A 101 -21.92 4.54 -16.29
CA PHE A 101 -22.03 5.63 -15.32
C PHE A 101 -23.43 6.23 -15.31
N VAL A 102 -23.97 6.62 -16.47
CA VAL A 102 -25.32 7.18 -16.60
C VAL A 102 -26.37 6.20 -16.07
N ALA A 103 -26.27 4.91 -16.43
CA ALA A 103 -27.18 3.88 -15.93
C ALA A 103 -27.12 3.78 -14.39
N SER A 104 -25.92 3.78 -13.80
CA SER A 104 -25.75 3.73 -12.35
C SER A 104 -26.31 4.99 -11.65
N ALA A 105 -26.19 6.16 -12.27
CA ALA A 105 -26.73 7.43 -11.77
C ALA A 105 -28.27 7.41 -11.73
N VAL A 106 -28.89 6.93 -12.82
CA VAL A 106 -30.36 6.75 -12.90
C VAL A 106 -30.84 5.79 -11.81
N LEU A 107 -30.16 4.66 -11.63
CA LEU A 107 -30.51 3.70 -10.58
C LEU A 107 -30.39 4.30 -9.18
N MET A 108 -29.32 5.07 -8.91
CA MET A 108 -29.15 5.76 -7.63
C MET A 108 -30.27 6.77 -7.36
N TYR A 109 -30.67 7.52 -8.39
CA TYR A 109 -31.79 8.47 -8.31
C TYR A 109 -33.12 7.77 -8.02
N VAL A 110 -33.45 6.70 -8.76
CA VAL A 110 -34.66 5.88 -8.52
C VAL A 110 -34.64 5.25 -7.12
N GLY A 111 -33.48 4.80 -6.67
CA GLY A 111 -33.24 4.30 -5.32
C GLY A 111 -33.22 5.37 -4.22
N LYS A 112 -33.43 6.65 -4.58
CA LYS A 112 -33.45 7.81 -3.67
C LYS A 112 -32.23 7.91 -2.75
N GLY A 113 -31.09 7.34 -3.17
CA GLY A 113 -29.86 7.27 -2.38
C GLY A 113 -29.99 6.51 -1.04
N ALA A 114 -31.04 5.70 -0.86
CA ALA A 114 -31.27 4.92 0.36
C ALA A 114 -30.53 3.57 0.34
N SER A 115 -30.39 2.96 -0.83
CA SER A 115 -29.74 1.65 -0.99
C SER A 115 -28.22 1.76 -1.00
N LYS A 116 -27.56 1.04 -0.08
CA LYS A 116 -26.08 0.92 -0.05
C LYS A 116 -25.52 0.31 -1.34
N SER A 117 -26.20 -0.69 -1.90
CA SER A 117 -25.75 -1.35 -3.13
C SER A 117 -25.82 -0.44 -4.36
N LEU A 118 -26.84 0.41 -4.45
CA LEU A 118 -26.96 1.38 -5.55
C LEU A 118 -25.94 2.51 -5.42
N ASN A 119 -25.67 2.96 -4.19
CA ASN A 119 -24.60 3.93 -3.93
C ASN A 119 -23.22 3.35 -4.26
N PHE A 120 -22.99 2.06 -3.98
CA PHE A 120 -21.76 1.38 -4.35
C PHE A 120 -21.61 1.22 -5.87
N LEU A 121 -22.67 0.82 -6.58
CA LEU A 121 -22.65 0.74 -8.04
C LEU A 121 -22.38 2.10 -8.69
N PHE A 122 -23.00 3.16 -8.15
CA PHE A 122 -22.73 4.52 -8.59
C PHE A 122 -21.30 4.97 -8.28
N TYR A 123 -20.73 4.57 -7.14
CA TYR A 123 -19.32 4.81 -6.82
C TYR A 123 -18.38 4.14 -7.82
N ILE A 124 -18.65 2.89 -8.24
CA ILE A 124 -17.88 2.23 -9.30
C ILE A 124 -17.95 3.03 -10.60
N GLY A 125 -19.15 3.51 -10.97
CA GLY A 125 -19.32 4.37 -12.13
C GLY A 125 -18.52 5.68 -12.04
N LEU A 126 -18.56 6.34 -10.87
CA LEU A 126 -17.78 7.55 -10.59
C LEU A 126 -16.28 7.30 -10.65
N PHE A 127 -15.82 6.16 -10.11
CA PHE A 127 -14.43 5.76 -10.19
C PHE A 127 -14.01 5.55 -11.64
N ALA A 128 -14.77 4.75 -12.41
CA ALA A 128 -14.46 4.45 -13.79
C ALA A 128 -14.44 5.71 -14.68
N ILE A 129 -15.42 6.61 -14.55
CA ILE A 129 -15.44 7.85 -15.33
C ILE A 129 -14.33 8.81 -14.91
N SER A 130 -14.00 8.88 -13.62
CA SER A 130 -12.87 9.70 -13.15
C SER A 130 -11.58 9.17 -13.76
N THR A 131 -11.37 7.85 -13.73
CA THR A 131 -10.22 7.20 -14.35
C THR A 131 -10.14 7.48 -15.85
N SER A 132 -11.23 7.37 -16.61
CA SER A 132 -11.21 7.64 -18.06
C SER A 132 -10.99 9.10 -18.42
N LEU A 133 -11.34 10.04 -17.53
CA LEU A 133 -11.13 11.47 -17.75
C LEU A 133 -9.72 11.93 -17.38
N PHE A 134 -8.93 11.11 -16.68
CA PHE A 134 -7.61 11.53 -16.20
C PHE A 134 -6.62 11.87 -17.33
N PRO A 135 -6.54 11.12 -18.45
CA PRO A 135 -5.71 11.52 -19.60
C PRO A 135 -5.96 12.95 -20.07
N LEU A 136 -7.22 13.39 -20.14
CA LEU A 136 -7.57 14.75 -20.55
C LEU A 136 -7.00 15.81 -19.61
N ILE A 137 -6.82 15.49 -18.33
CA ILE A 137 -6.17 16.39 -17.37
C ILE A 137 -4.69 16.50 -17.71
N VAL A 138 -4.03 15.39 -18.01
CA VAL A 138 -2.61 15.36 -18.42
C VAL A 138 -2.43 16.15 -19.73
N GLU A 139 -3.28 15.92 -20.72
CA GLU A 139 -3.26 16.64 -22.00
C GLU A 139 -3.39 18.15 -21.82
N MET A 140 -4.25 18.58 -20.90
CA MET A 140 -4.45 19.99 -20.60
C MET A 140 -3.23 20.64 -19.95
N PHE A 141 -2.52 19.93 -19.07
CA PHE A 141 -1.33 20.45 -18.38
C PHE A 141 -0.08 20.43 -19.27
N GLU A 142 0.09 19.38 -20.07
CA GLU A 142 1.27 19.19 -20.93
C GLU A 142 1.05 19.76 -22.35
N ASN A 143 -0.17 20.21 -22.66
CA ASN A 143 -0.55 20.82 -23.93
C ASN A 143 -0.20 19.96 -25.16
N GLN A 144 -0.38 18.65 -25.02
CA GLN A 144 -0.14 17.65 -26.06
C GLN A 144 -1.07 16.45 -25.87
N ASP A 145 -1.26 15.66 -26.93
CA ASP A 145 -2.03 14.41 -26.86
C ASP A 145 -1.43 13.44 -25.84
N TYR A 146 -2.27 12.70 -25.12
CA TYR A 146 -1.81 11.84 -24.04
C TYR A 146 -0.84 10.76 -24.53
N MET A 147 -1.01 10.26 -25.75
CA MET A 147 -0.12 9.23 -26.29
C MET A 147 1.23 9.80 -26.65
N ALA A 148 1.28 11.02 -27.19
CA ALA A 148 2.53 11.72 -27.40
C ALA A 148 3.28 11.90 -26.06
N PHE A 149 2.57 12.39 -25.04
CA PHE A 149 3.11 12.50 -23.68
C PHE A 149 3.64 11.15 -23.17
N PHE A 150 2.85 10.08 -23.25
CA PHE A 150 3.23 8.78 -22.69
C PHE A 150 4.50 8.18 -23.31
N TYR A 151 4.71 8.36 -24.62
CA TYR A 151 5.89 7.82 -25.32
C TYR A 151 7.13 8.73 -25.22
N GLU A 152 6.94 10.04 -25.06
CA GLU A 152 8.04 11.01 -24.99
C GLU A 152 8.52 11.27 -23.57
N SER A 153 7.67 11.04 -22.56
CA SER A 153 8.00 11.28 -21.15
C SER A 153 8.97 10.27 -20.56
N ASP A 154 9.78 10.77 -19.63
CA ASP A 154 10.65 9.93 -18.81
C ASP A 154 9.88 9.24 -17.65
N SER A 155 10.53 8.28 -16.98
CA SER A 155 9.92 7.55 -15.88
C SER A 155 9.57 8.42 -14.65
N LEU A 156 10.20 9.59 -14.50
CA LEU A 156 9.94 10.48 -13.37
C LEU A 156 8.68 11.30 -13.64
N GLU A 157 8.49 11.78 -14.86
CA GLU A 157 7.26 12.43 -15.33
C GLU A 157 6.06 11.49 -15.30
N LEU A 158 6.26 10.24 -15.74
CA LEU A 158 5.23 9.21 -15.59
C LEU A 158 4.92 8.98 -14.10
N ALA A 159 5.94 8.75 -13.25
CA ALA A 159 5.70 8.57 -11.81
C ALA A 159 4.98 9.77 -11.16
N LYS A 160 5.28 11.01 -11.59
CA LYS A 160 4.58 12.24 -11.16
C LYS A 160 3.09 12.15 -11.44
N TYR A 161 2.70 11.87 -12.68
CA TYR A 161 1.28 11.78 -13.04
C TYR A 161 0.60 10.52 -12.51
N GLY A 162 1.31 9.39 -12.39
CA GLY A 162 0.82 8.21 -11.70
C GLY A 162 0.50 8.49 -10.22
N PHE A 163 1.33 9.29 -9.54
CA PHE A 163 1.07 9.69 -8.16
C PHE A 163 -0.13 10.65 -8.07
N ILE A 164 -0.19 11.66 -8.94
CA ILE A 164 -1.33 12.58 -9.03
C ILE A 164 -2.63 11.80 -9.31
N TYR A 165 -2.58 10.80 -10.20
CA TYR A 165 -3.70 9.92 -10.48
C TYR A 165 -4.21 9.20 -9.23
N VAL A 166 -3.32 8.59 -8.44
CA VAL A 166 -3.70 7.90 -7.18
C VAL A 166 -4.44 8.83 -6.24
N LEU A 167 -3.95 10.07 -6.05
CA LEU A 167 -4.63 11.07 -5.24
C LEU A 167 -5.98 11.47 -5.83
N TYR A 168 -6.04 11.67 -7.14
CA TYR A 168 -7.23 12.08 -7.87
C TYR A 168 -8.35 11.03 -7.77
N VAL A 169 -8.07 9.75 -8.03
CA VAL A 169 -9.10 8.69 -7.97
C VAL A 169 -9.49 8.30 -6.55
N ALA A 170 -8.65 8.60 -5.56
CA ALA A 170 -9.03 8.47 -4.14
C ALA A 170 -9.98 9.60 -3.72
N LEU A 171 -9.72 10.84 -4.16
CA LEU A 171 -10.42 12.02 -3.70
C LEU A 171 -11.72 12.30 -4.47
N ILE A 172 -11.67 12.31 -5.80
CA ILE A 172 -12.75 12.81 -6.64
C ILE A 172 -14.00 11.92 -6.58
N PRO A 173 -13.94 10.59 -6.81
CA PRO A 173 -15.11 9.72 -6.66
C PRO A 173 -15.74 9.81 -5.27
N TRP A 174 -14.92 9.92 -4.21
CA TRP A 174 -15.40 10.03 -2.84
C TRP A 174 -16.16 11.34 -2.58
N LEU A 175 -15.59 12.48 -3.01
CA LEU A 175 -16.24 13.78 -2.89
C LEU A 175 -17.56 13.83 -3.68
N LEU A 176 -17.53 13.39 -4.95
CA LEU A 176 -18.71 13.39 -5.81
C LEU A 176 -19.82 12.49 -5.26
N LEU A 177 -19.49 11.30 -4.76
CA LEU A 177 -20.47 10.42 -4.13
C LEU A 177 -21.17 11.11 -2.95
N LYS A 178 -20.42 11.79 -2.07
CA LYS A 178 -20.99 12.50 -0.92
C LYS A 178 -21.92 13.62 -1.35
N ILE A 179 -21.48 14.46 -2.29
CA ILE A 179 -22.25 15.59 -2.80
C ILE A 179 -23.55 15.11 -3.46
N ILE A 180 -23.44 14.17 -4.39
CA ILE A 180 -24.59 13.68 -5.16
C ILE A 180 -25.59 12.93 -4.27
N THR A 181 -25.11 12.10 -3.34
CA THR A 181 -26.00 11.42 -2.38
C THR A 181 -26.76 12.42 -1.52
N ALA A 182 -26.10 13.48 -1.04
CA ALA A 182 -26.74 14.54 -0.25
C ALA A 182 -27.81 15.27 -1.06
N ILE A 183 -27.51 15.63 -2.32
CA ILE A 183 -28.46 16.27 -3.23
C ILE A 183 -29.69 15.37 -3.45
N VAL A 184 -29.49 14.11 -3.84
CA VAL A 184 -30.59 13.17 -4.12
C VAL A 184 -31.51 12.97 -2.90
N ARG A 185 -30.94 12.88 -1.70
CA ARG A 185 -31.72 12.79 -0.46
C ARG A 185 -32.50 14.06 -0.17
N SER A 186 -31.88 15.22 -0.32
CA SER A 186 -32.54 16.51 -0.10
C SER A 186 -33.73 16.75 -1.05
N LEU A 187 -33.61 16.32 -2.31
CA LEU A 187 -34.70 16.37 -3.28
C LEU A 187 -35.85 15.45 -2.87
N THR A 188 -35.53 14.24 -2.41
CA THR A 188 -36.52 13.27 -1.92
C THR A 188 -37.30 13.81 -0.72
N GLU A 189 -36.62 14.44 0.24
CA GLU A 189 -37.27 15.04 1.42
C GLU A 189 -38.21 16.19 1.04
N ARG A 190 -37.79 17.05 0.09
CA ARG A 190 -38.64 18.13 -0.43
C ARG A 190 -39.89 17.61 -1.13
N GLU A 191 -39.77 16.55 -1.93
CA GLU A 191 -40.91 15.90 -2.57
C GLU A 191 -41.91 15.34 -1.55
N VAL A 192 -41.42 14.68 -0.49
CA VAL A 192 -42.28 14.12 0.57
C VAL A 192 -42.99 15.23 1.34
N LYS A 193 -42.28 16.32 1.67
CA LYS A 193 -42.88 17.46 2.39
C LYS A 193 -43.97 18.15 1.56
N SER A 194 -43.72 18.39 0.27
CA SER A 194 -44.69 18.95 -0.67
C SER A 194 -45.98 18.12 -0.76
N LYS A 195 -45.83 16.79 -0.94
CA LYS A 195 -46.99 15.86 -0.98
C LYS A 195 -47.77 15.83 0.33
N THR A 196 -47.10 15.98 1.46
CA THR A 196 -47.74 15.99 2.79
C THR A 196 -48.56 17.27 3.01
N THR A 197 -48.04 18.43 2.60
CA THR A 197 -48.76 19.71 2.68
C THR A 197 -50.02 19.70 1.82
N GLN A 198 -49.93 19.27 0.55
CA GLN A 198 -51.12 19.16 -0.32
C GLN A 198 -52.20 18.21 0.24
N LYS A 199 -51.80 17.13 0.93
CA LYS A 199 -52.75 16.21 1.56
C LYS A 199 -53.44 16.83 2.77
N LYS A 200 -52.77 17.68 3.54
CA LYS A 200 -53.40 18.39 4.67
C LYS A 200 -54.40 19.45 4.20
N ASP A 201 -54.05 20.22 3.18
CA ASP A 201 -54.91 21.29 2.65
C ASP A 201 -56.17 20.75 1.96
N SER A 202 -56.10 19.56 1.37
CA SER A 202 -57.28 18.87 0.81
C SER A 202 -58.18 18.22 1.87
N GLN A 203 -57.68 17.94 3.08
CA GLN A 203 -58.45 17.35 4.17
C GLN A 203 -59.10 18.37 5.12
N ASN A 204 -58.63 19.63 5.12
CA ASN A 204 -59.23 20.73 5.88
C ASN A 204 -59.53 21.92 4.94
N PRO A 205 -60.62 21.88 4.17
CA PRO A 205 -61.02 23.02 3.37
C PRO A 205 -61.38 24.21 4.30
N PRO A 206 -61.11 25.46 3.89
CA PRO A 206 -61.44 26.63 4.70
C PRO A 206 -62.94 26.67 4.96
N ILE A 207 -63.32 26.73 6.24
CA ILE A 207 -64.71 26.92 6.67
C ILE A 207 -65.11 28.32 6.21
N LYS A 208 -66.02 28.39 5.24
CA LYS A 208 -66.61 29.64 4.75
C LYS A 208 -67.62 30.21 5.75
#